data_AF-A0A2A5EJL9-F1
#
_entry.id   AF-A0A2A5EJL9-F1
#
_cell.length_a   1.000
_cell.length_b   1.000
_cell.length_c   1.000
_cell.angle_alpha   90.00
_cell.angle_beta   90.00
_cell.angle_gamma   90.00
#
_symmetry.space_group_name_H-M   'P 1'
#
loop_
_entity.id
_entity.type
_entity.pdbx_description
1 polymer ?
#
loop_
_entity_poly.entity_id
_entity_poly.type
_entity_poly.pdbx_seq_one_letter_code
_entity_poly.pdbx_strand_id
1 'polypeptide(L)'
;MAYNSSFSAATSLRALVVDHLRLTAQRLPQIRALAVNAPVPAIVLVYDLYEDTDREDELIDRNLLQNPLFVPTNRNLEVASK
;
A
#
# COMPACT_ATOMS: atom_id res chain seq x y z
N MET A 1 -23.11 23.74 -32.36
CA MET A 1 -21.64 23.84 -32.23
C MET A 1 -21.11 23.50 -30.82
N ALA A 2 -21.84 23.78 -29.72
CA ALA A 2 -21.37 23.55 -28.34
C ALA A 2 -21.35 22.07 -27.84
N TYR A 3 -22.11 21.16 -28.45
CA TYR A 3 -22.15 19.76 -28.04
C TYR A 3 -20.80 19.05 -28.24
N ASN A 4 -20.12 19.34 -29.35
CA ASN A 4 -18.83 18.74 -29.68
C ASN A 4 -17.72 19.24 -28.73
N SER A 5 -17.75 20.52 -28.34
CA SER A 5 -16.77 21.07 -27.41
C SER A 5 -16.92 20.47 -26.00
N SER A 6 -18.14 20.35 -25.48
CA SER A 6 -18.36 19.74 -24.16
C SER A 6 -18.00 18.26 -24.15
N PHE A 7 -18.34 17.53 -25.21
CA PHE A 7 -17.92 16.14 -25.38
C PHE A 7 -16.39 16.00 -25.40
N SER A 8 -15.70 16.79 -26.23
CA SER A 8 -14.23 16.78 -26.32
C SER A 8 -13.53 17.18 -25.02
N ALA A 9 -14.10 18.13 -24.27
CA ALA A 9 -13.58 18.55 -22.98
C ALA A 9 -13.70 17.42 -21.93
N ALA A 10 -14.83 16.73 -21.89
CA ALA A 10 -15.02 15.59 -20.98
C ALA A 10 -14.08 14.42 -21.31
N THR A 11 -13.88 14.11 -22.61
CA THR A 11 -12.93 13.09 -23.05
C THR A 11 -11.50 13.46 -22.68
N SER A 12 -11.11 14.73 -22.86
CA SER A 12 -9.78 15.23 -22.51
C SER A 12 -9.54 15.15 -21.00
N LEU A 13 -10.51 15.56 -20.18
CA LEU A 13 -10.42 15.45 -18.73
C LEU A 13 -10.27 13.99 -18.28
N ARG A 14 -11.05 13.06 -18.86
CA ARG A 14 -10.90 11.63 -18.56
C ARG A 14 -9.49 11.13 -18.86
N ALA A 15 -8.92 11.50 -20.02
CA ALA A 15 -7.57 11.09 -20.39
C ALA A 15 -6.54 11.62 -19.38
N LEU A 16 -6.65 12.89 -18.98
CA LEU A 16 -5.75 13.50 -17.99
C LEU A 16 -5.88 12.85 -16.60
N VAL A 17 -7.10 12.54 -16.14
CA VAL A 17 -7.31 11.86 -14.86
C VAL A 17 -6.71 10.45 -14.90
N VAL A 18 -6.94 9.70 -15.97
CA VAL A 18 -6.37 8.34 -16.12
C VAL A 18 -4.85 8.39 -16.12
N ASP A 19 -4.25 9.34 -16.84
CA ASP A 19 -2.80 9.49 -16.89
C ASP A 19 -2.23 9.91 -15.54
N HIS A 20 -2.89 10.87 -14.87
CA HIS A 20 -2.52 11.29 -13.52
C HIS A 20 -2.56 10.13 -12.51
N LEU A 21 -3.64 9.34 -12.51
CA LEU A 21 -3.75 8.17 -11.66
C LEU A 21 -2.67 7.14 -11.98
N ARG A 22 -2.33 6.94 -13.26
CA ARG A 22 -1.26 6.02 -13.68
C ARG A 22 0.10 6.46 -13.15
N LEU A 23 0.45 7.74 -13.31
CA LEU A 23 1.71 8.30 -12.83
C LEU A 23 1.80 8.27 -11.31
N THR A 24 0.69 8.54 -10.61
CA THR A 24 0.62 8.43 -9.15
C THR A 24 0.77 6.98 -8.70
N ALA A 25 0.10 6.03 -9.36
CA ALA A 25 0.18 4.61 -9.03
C ALA A 25 1.61 4.04 -9.20
N GLN A 26 2.37 4.51 -10.19
CA GLN A 26 3.78 4.11 -10.38
C GLN A 26 4.68 4.49 -9.21
N ARG A 27 4.29 5.47 -8.39
CA ARG A 27 5.05 5.95 -7.24
C ARG A 27 4.60 5.34 -5.92
N LEU A 28 3.54 4.53 -5.93
CA LEU A 28 3.05 3.88 -4.71
C LEU A 28 3.95 2.69 -4.35
N PRO A 29 4.24 2.47 -3.06
CA PRO A 29 4.92 1.26 -2.60
C PRO A 29 4.17 0.01 -3.07
N GLN A 30 4.91 -0.99 -3.56
CA GLN A 30 4.31 -2.26 -3.96
C GLN A 30 4.00 -3.09 -2.71
N ILE A 31 2.84 -3.77 -2.70
CA ILE A 31 2.51 -4.72 -1.63
C ILE A 31 3.08 -6.08 -1.98
N ARG A 32 3.82 -6.69 -1.06
CA ARG A 32 4.34 -8.05 -1.19
C ARG A 32 3.91 -8.93 -0.01
N ALA A 33 3.87 -10.23 -0.26
CA ALA A 33 3.65 -11.23 0.76
C ALA A 33 4.96 -11.54 1.51
N LEU A 34 4.92 -11.55 2.84
CA LEU A 34 6.04 -11.91 3.71
C LEU A 34 5.64 -13.09 4.61
N ALA A 35 6.44 -14.16 4.57
CA ALA A 35 6.33 -15.25 5.54
C ALA A 35 7.20 -14.96 6.76
N VAL A 36 6.63 -15.09 7.96
CA VAL A 36 7.33 -14.89 9.22
C VAL A 36 7.56 -16.26 9.87
N ASN A 37 8.83 -16.61 10.10
CA ASN A 37 9.22 -17.96 10.52
C ASN A 37 9.16 -18.20 12.04
N ALA A 38 9.09 -17.13 12.83
CA ALA A 38 8.99 -17.20 14.29
C ALA A 38 8.11 -16.05 14.80
N PRO A 39 7.34 -16.23 15.89
CA PRO A 39 6.56 -15.15 16.47
C PRO A 39 7.50 -14.05 16.95
N VAL A 40 7.37 -12.86 16.38
CA VAL A 40 8.12 -11.66 16.74
C VAL A 40 7.15 -10.51 17.00
N PRO A 41 7.53 -9.50 17.80
CA PRO A 41 6.77 -8.27 17.91
C PRO A 41 6.73 -7.50 16.58
N ALA A 42 5.61 -6.85 16.29
CA ALA A 42 5.38 -6.06 15.09
C ALA A 42 6.42 -4.94 14.94
N ILE A 43 6.71 -4.18 16.00
CA ILE A 43 7.75 -3.14 15.99
C ILE A 43 9.14 -3.65 15.57
N VAL A 44 9.51 -4.88 15.97
CA VAL A 44 10.80 -5.48 15.60
C VAL A 44 10.81 -5.80 14.11
N LEU A 45 9.72 -6.42 13.63
CA LEU A 45 9.57 -6.76 12.22
C LEU A 45 9.56 -5.52 11.32
N VAL A 46 8.89 -4.46 11.76
CA VAL A 46 8.84 -3.16 11.08
C VAL A 46 10.22 -2.51 11.02
N TYR A 47 10.98 -2.53 12.11
CA TYR A 47 12.36 -2.02 12.11
C TYR A 47 13.25 -2.81 11.15
N ASP A 48 13.17 -4.14 11.15
CA ASP A 48 13.94 -4.98 10.23
C ASP A 48 13.57 -4.73 8.74
N LEU A 49 12.30 -4.44 8.45
CA LEU A 49 11.81 -4.21 7.10
C LEU A 49 12.08 -2.80 6.58
N TYR A 50 11.93 -1.79 7.43
CA TYR A 50 11.84 -0.38 7.03
C TYR A 50 12.87 0.53 7.71
N GLU A 51 13.53 0.08 8.77
CA GLU A 51 14.38 0.89 9.66
C GLU A 51 13.62 2.08 10.28
N ASP A 52 12.29 1.99 10.33
CA ASP A 52 11.38 3.06 10.75
C ASP A 52 10.25 2.47 11.58
N THR A 53 10.27 2.74 12.89
CA THR A 53 9.28 2.22 13.84
C THR A 53 7.91 2.89 13.73
N ASP A 54 7.81 4.06 13.10
CA ASP A 54 6.53 4.78 12.97
C ASP A 54 5.56 4.07 12.01
N ARG A 55 6.05 3.06 11.28
CA ARG A 55 5.26 2.20 10.39
C ARG A 55 4.64 0.98 11.07
N GLU A 56 4.75 0.85 12.41
CA GLU A 56 4.14 -0.26 13.14
C GLU A 56 2.62 -0.33 12.94
N ASP A 57 1.93 0.80 13.06
CA ASP A 57 0.47 0.88 12.87
C ASP A 57 0.05 0.46 11.46
N GLU A 58 0.84 0.81 10.44
CA GLU A 58 0.60 0.38 9.05
C GLU A 58 0.62 -1.15 8.95
N LEU A 59 1.59 -1.81 9.58
CA LEU A 59 1.70 -3.27 9.57
C LEU A 59 0.51 -3.91 10.30
N ILE A 60 0.12 -3.36 11.46
CA ILE A 60 -0.98 -3.84 12.29
C ILE A 60 -2.31 -3.74 11.52
N ASP A 61 -2.63 -2.57 11.00
CA ASP A 61 -3.90 -2.28 10.35
C ASP A 61 -4.05 -3.07 9.05
N ARG A 62 -3.00 -3.11 8.23
CA ARG A 62 -3.00 -3.82 6.94
C ARG A 62 -3.21 -5.31 7.11
N ASN A 63 -2.68 -5.90 8.19
CA ASN A 63 -2.74 -7.34 8.42
C ASN A 63 -3.82 -7.75 9.42
N LEU A 64 -4.54 -6.80 10.03
CA LEU A 64 -5.51 -7.03 11.09
C LEU A 64 -4.90 -7.83 12.24
N LEU A 65 -3.72 -7.40 12.71
CA LEU A 65 -3.00 -8.09 13.79
C LEU A 65 -3.74 -7.91 15.12
N GLN A 66 -4.27 -9.00 15.66
CA GLN A 66 -4.98 -9.01 16.95
C GLN A 66 -4.03 -8.79 18.14
N ASN A 67 -2.80 -9.31 18.04
CA ASN A 67 -1.78 -9.17 19.07
C ASN A 67 -0.45 -8.74 18.42
N PRO A 68 -0.10 -7.45 18.48
CA PRO A 68 1.13 -6.94 17.89
C PRO A 68 2.41 -7.54 18.49
N LEU A 69 2.38 -8.07 19.71
CA LEU A 69 3.56 -8.71 20.32
C LEU A 69 3.84 -10.11 19.76
N PHE A 70 2.88 -10.71 19.07
CA PHE A 70 2.96 -12.06 18.52
C PHE A 70 2.41 -12.09 17.10
N VAL A 71 3.22 -11.63 16.15
CA VAL A 71 2.89 -11.69 14.72
C VAL A 71 2.67 -13.15 14.29
N PRO A 72 1.58 -13.47 13.57
CA PRO A 72 1.24 -14.84 13.19
C PRO A 72 2.23 -15.41 12.16
N THR A 73 2.62 -16.67 12.37
CA THR A 73 3.54 -17.41 11.48
C THR A 73 2.82 -18.37 10.52
N ASN A 74 1.51 -18.56 10.69
CA ASN A 74 0.69 -19.50 9.93
C ASN A 74 0.07 -18.90 8.64
N ARG A 75 0.38 -17.64 8.33
CA ARG A 75 -0.07 -16.95 7.12
C ARG A 75 0.95 -15.92 6.67
N ASN A 76 0.87 -15.53 5.41
CA ASN A 76 1.67 -14.44 4.90
C ASN A 76 1.10 -13.10 5.36
N LEU A 77 1.99 -12.16 5.62
CA LEU A 77 1.66 -10.76 5.85
C LEU A 77 1.75 -9.97 4.56
N GLU A 78 0.89 -8.99 4.41
CA GLU A 78 1.01 -7.94 3.42
C GLU A 78 1.92 -6.83 3.96
N VAL A 79 3.03 -6.58 3.27
CA VAL A 79 3.98 -5.53 3.61
C VAL A 79 4.21 -4.65 2.39
N ALA A 80 4.25 -3.34 2.57
CA ALA A 80 4.64 -2.42 1.52
C ALA A 80 6.15 -2.53 1.25
N SER A 81 6.60 -2.18 0.05
CA SER A 81 8.01 -2.04 -0.25
C SER A 81 8.64 -0.92 0.59
N LYS A 82 9.98 -0.98 0.77
CA LYS A 82 10.73 0.20 1.22
C LYS A 82 10.47 1.37 0.26
#